data_AF-A0A952EAA6-F1
#
_entry.id   AF-A0A952EAA6-F1
#
_cell.length_a   1.000
_cell.length_b   1.000
_cell.length_c   1.000
_cell.angle_alpha   90.00
_cell.angle_beta   90.00
_cell.angle_gamma   90.00
#
_symmetry.space_group_name_H-M   'P 1'
#
loop_
_entity.id
_entity.type
_entity.pdbx_description
1 polymer ?
#
loop_
_entity_poly.entity_id
_entity_poly.type
_entity_poly.pdbx_seq_one_letter_code
_entity_poly.pdbx_strand_id
1 'polypeptide(L)'
;FFATQAPEGTTIYRHISEGADDMPAHIKGALTQTHLAVPVCDGDLLLGRYQGIFLFEHRRIPRAREIVLHFEGQMAQPQPSVR
;
A
#
# COMPACT_ATOMS: atom_id res chain seq x y z
N PHE A 1 -3.88 15.94 -6.87
CA PHE A 1 -2.46 15.51 -6.91
C PHE A 1 -2.24 14.41 -7.95
N PHE A 2 -2.63 13.15 -7.73
CA PHE A 2 -2.29 12.04 -8.64
C PHE A 2 -2.78 12.19 -10.09
N ALA A 3 -3.93 12.85 -10.32
CA ALA A 3 -4.44 13.10 -11.66
C ALA A 3 -3.49 13.94 -12.54
N THR A 4 -2.66 14.79 -11.94
CA THR A 4 -1.69 15.61 -12.69
C THR A 4 -0.35 14.92 -12.90
N GLN A 5 -0.04 13.90 -12.09
CA GLN A 5 1.25 13.16 -12.18
C GLN A 5 1.22 12.08 -13.26
N ALA A 6 0.06 11.49 -13.51
CA ALA A 6 -0.18 10.55 -14.60
C ALA A 6 -1.59 10.79 -15.17
N PRO A 7 -1.74 11.73 -16.11
CA PRO A 7 -3.03 12.17 -16.64
C PRO A 7 -3.66 11.16 -17.61
N GLU A 8 -4.93 10.87 -17.43
CA GLU A 8 -5.70 9.99 -18.31
C GLU A 8 -6.05 10.67 -19.65
N GLY A 9 -6.36 9.87 -20.68
CA GLY A 9 -6.85 10.37 -21.97
C GLY A 9 -5.81 11.12 -22.81
N THR A 10 -4.52 10.95 -22.50
CA THR A 10 -3.42 11.54 -23.27
C THR A 10 -2.96 10.60 -24.39
N THR A 11 -2.35 11.17 -25.42
CA THR A 11 -1.79 10.41 -26.56
C THR A 11 -0.36 9.92 -26.32
N ILE A 12 0.22 10.23 -25.16
CA ILE A 12 1.60 9.88 -24.81
C ILE A 12 1.75 8.42 -24.36
N TYR A 13 0.65 7.73 -24.07
CA TYR A 13 0.67 6.35 -23.61
C TYR A 13 0.26 5.39 -24.73
N ARG A 14 1.10 4.38 -24.95
CA ARG A 14 0.81 3.29 -25.88
C ARG A 14 -0.10 2.22 -25.26
N HIS A 15 -0.03 2.03 -23.95
CA HIS A 15 -0.77 0.98 -23.24
C HIS A 15 -2.15 1.52 -22.82
N ILE A 16 -3.19 1.13 -23.57
CA ILE A 16 -4.57 1.61 -23.38
C ILE A 16 -5.60 0.48 -23.50
N SER A 17 -5.13 -0.78 -23.50
CA SER A 17 -5.94 -1.95 -23.79
C SER A 17 -7.09 -2.14 -22.80
N GLU A 18 -6.94 -1.66 -21.57
CA GLU A 18 -7.93 -1.79 -20.51
C GLU A 18 -8.64 -0.47 -20.16
N GLY A 19 -8.57 0.54 -21.03
CA GLY A 19 -9.23 1.83 -20.85
C GLY A 19 -8.29 3.02 -20.63
N ALA A 20 -8.87 4.21 -20.51
CA ALA A 20 -8.11 5.48 -20.45
C ALA A 20 -7.25 5.65 -19.18
N ASP A 21 -7.57 4.88 -18.12
CA ASP A 21 -6.88 4.86 -16.84
C ASP A 21 -5.87 3.69 -16.72
N ASP A 22 -5.63 2.94 -17.79
CA ASP A 22 -4.75 1.76 -17.85
C ASP A 22 -3.29 2.14 -17.53
N MET A 23 -2.55 2.70 -18.50
CA MET A 23 -1.19 3.19 -18.24
C MET A 23 -1.08 4.16 -17.07
N PRO A 24 -2.00 5.14 -16.88
CA PRO A 24 -1.98 6.01 -15.71
C PRO A 24 -1.98 5.25 -14.37
N ALA A 25 -2.77 4.19 -14.23
CA ALA A 25 -2.80 3.39 -13.01
C ALA A 25 -1.50 2.63 -12.79
N HIS A 26 -0.89 2.09 -13.86
CA HIS A 26 0.42 1.45 -13.79
C HIS A 26 1.52 2.42 -13.32
N ILE A 27 1.55 3.64 -13.87
CA ILE A 27 2.53 4.66 -13.46
C ILE A 27 2.32 5.05 -12.00
N LYS A 28 1.08 5.31 -11.57
CA LYS A 28 0.77 5.67 -10.18
C LYS A 28 1.15 4.54 -9.22
N GLY A 29 0.89 3.29 -9.59
CA GLY A 29 1.30 2.11 -8.82
C GLY A 29 2.82 1.97 -8.70
N ALA A 30 3.58 2.27 -9.75
CA ALA A 30 5.04 2.25 -9.71
C ALA A 30 5.65 3.40 -8.90
N LEU A 31 4.97 4.55 -8.85
CA LEU A 31 5.42 5.74 -8.09
C LEU A 31 5.00 5.70 -6.62
N THR A 32 4.07 4.82 -6.24
CA THR A 32 3.58 4.67 -4.87
C THR A 32 4.12 3.39 -4.26
N GLN A 33 4.09 3.33 -2.92
CA GLN A 33 4.47 2.10 -2.23
C GLN A 33 3.36 1.06 -2.38
N THR A 34 3.72 -0.12 -2.85
CA THR A 34 2.84 -1.29 -2.97
C THR A 34 2.96 -2.26 -1.79
N HIS A 35 3.88 -1.99 -0.87
CA HIS A 35 4.08 -2.73 0.37
C HIS A 35 4.46 -1.78 1.50
N LEU A 36 4.17 -2.18 2.74
CA LEU A 36 4.51 -1.43 3.95
C LEU A 36 5.07 -2.40 4.99
N ALA A 37 6.10 -1.95 5.71
CA ALA A 37 6.56 -2.61 6.93
C ALA A 37 6.12 -1.74 8.12
N VAL A 38 5.30 -2.30 9.00
CA VAL A 38 4.76 -1.58 10.16
C VAL A 38 5.23 -2.30 11.42
N PRO A 39 5.99 -1.63 12.31
CA PRO A 39 6.45 -2.26 13.55
C PRO A 39 5.28 -2.54 14.48
N VAL A 40 5.41 -3.61 15.26
CA VAL A 40 4.42 -4.06 16.23
C VAL A 40 5.09 -4.18 17.59
N CYS A 41 4.48 -3.61 18.63
CA CYS A 41 4.95 -3.73 20.01
C CYS A 41 3.76 -4.01 20.91
N ASP A 42 3.91 -4.94 21.85
CA ASP A 42 2.87 -5.33 22.82
C ASP A 42 1.52 -5.68 22.18
N GLY A 43 1.54 -6.18 20.93
CA GLY A 43 0.36 -6.55 20.16
C GLY A 43 -0.25 -5.43 19.32
N ASP A 44 0.24 -4.20 19.44
CA ASP A 44 -0.28 -3.03 18.73
C ASP A 44 0.62 -2.59 17.57
N LEU A 45 0.01 -2.18 16.46
CA LEU A 45 0.72 -1.50 15.37
C LEU A 45 1.22 -0.14 15.86
N LEU A 46 2.51 0.12 15.70
CA LEU A 46 3.10 1.41 16.08
C LEU A 46 2.87 2.47 14.99
N LEU A 47 1.62 2.91 14.88
CA LEU A 47 1.22 4.04 14.03
C LEU A 47 1.20 5.34 14.85
N GLY A 48 1.72 6.41 14.26
CA GLY A 48 1.57 7.75 14.80
C GLY A 48 0.12 8.25 14.73
N ARG A 49 -0.20 9.30 15.51
CA ARG A 49 -1.57 9.85 15.66
C ARG A 49 -2.32 10.13 14.34
N TYR A 50 -1.59 10.41 13.26
CA TYR A 50 -2.14 10.75 11.95
C TYR A 50 -1.73 9.77 10.85
N GLN A 51 -1.16 8.62 11.22
CA GLN A 51 -0.85 7.55 10.26
C GLN A 51 -2.04 6.61 10.12
N GLY A 52 -2.32 6.22 8.88
CA GLY A 52 -3.29 5.20 8.53
C GLY A 52 -2.76 4.37 7.38
N ILE A 53 -3.19 3.12 7.31
CA ILE A 53 -2.87 2.21 6.21
C ILE A 53 -4.04 2.26 5.22
N PHE A 54 -3.74 2.57 3.96
CA PHE A 54 -4.75 2.73 2.91
C PHE A 54 -4.43 1.80 1.75
N LEU A 55 -5.44 1.08 1.28
CA LEU A 55 -5.45 0.53 -0.07
C LEU A 55 -5.92 1.64 -1.01
N PHE A 56 -5.04 2.11 -1.88
CA PHE A 56 -5.38 3.16 -2.85
C PHE A 56 -5.56 2.58 -4.25
N GLU A 57 -6.82 2.36 -4.63
CA GLU A 57 -7.18 1.84 -5.95
C GLU A 57 -6.98 2.92 -7.03
N HIS A 58 -6.24 2.60 -8.08
CA HIS A 58 -5.96 3.51 -9.19
C HIS A 58 -6.84 3.26 -10.42
N ARG A 59 -7.52 2.11 -10.50
CA ARG A 59 -8.46 1.77 -11.57
C ARG A 59 -9.86 2.28 -11.20
N ARG A 60 -10.57 2.86 -12.16
CA ARG A 60 -11.94 3.37 -11.96
C ARG A 60 -12.95 2.26 -11.74
N ILE A 61 -12.79 1.16 -12.47
CA ILE A 61 -13.63 -0.03 -12.33
C ILE A 61 -13.07 -0.82 -11.14
N PRO A 62 -13.85 -1.01 -10.06
CA PRO A 62 -13.40 -1.77 -8.91
C PRO A 62 -13.03 -3.19 -9.32
N ARG A 63 -11.91 -3.66 -8.78
CA ARG A 63 -11.46 -5.04 -8.94
C ARG A 63 -11.23 -5.62 -7.56
N ALA A 64 -11.37 -6.95 -7.45
CA ALA A 64 -10.93 -7.63 -6.25
C ALA A 64 -9.42 -7.42 -6.07
N ARG A 65 -9.02 -7.12 -4.84
CA ARG A 65 -7.62 -6.97 -4.44
C ARG A 65 -7.34 -7.94 -3.31
N GLU A 66 -6.17 -8.53 -3.35
CA GLU A 66 -5.64 -9.38 -2.29
C GLU A 66 -4.49 -8.64 -1.62
N ILE A 67 -4.48 -8.61 -0.29
CA ILE A 67 -3.41 -8.04 0.51
C ILE A 67 -2.80 -9.19 1.30
N VAL A 68 -1.52 -9.45 1.06
CA VAL A 68 -0.78 -10.48 1.79
C VAL A 68 -0.13 -9.85 3.01
N LEU A 69 -0.35 -10.46 4.17
CA LEU A 69 0.27 -10.06 5.43
C LEU A 69 1.31 -11.12 5.83
N HIS A 70 2.53 -10.65 6.07
CA HIS A 70 3.59 -11.42 6.71
C HIS A 70 3.90 -10.77 8.06
N PHE A 71 3.95 -11.58 9.11
CA PHE A 71 4.26 -11.12 10.46
C PHE A 71 5.37 -11.97 11.05
N GLU A 72 6.40 -11.30 11.56
CA GLU A 72 7.53 -11.90 12.25
C GLU A 72 7.72 -11.17 13.58
N GLY A 73 7.83 -11.93 14.67
CA GLY A 73 7.97 -11.40 16.01
C GLY A 73 8.28 -12.50 17.02
N GLN A 74 8.58 -12.09 18.25
CA GLN A 74 8.82 -13.00 19.37
C GLN A 74 7.89 -12.68 20.53
N MET A 75 7.54 -13.70 21.31
CA MET A 75 6.86 -13.49 22.58
C MET A 75 7.82 -12.81 23.56
N ALA A 76 7.29 -11.92 24.40
CA ALA A 76 8.06 -11.39 25.52
C ALA A 76 8.54 -12.55 26.40
N GLN A 77 9.86 -12.64 26.61
CA GLN A 77 10.40 -13.65 27.52
C GLN A 77 10.04 -13.26 28.96
N PRO A 78 9.53 -14.20 29.79
CA PRO A 78 9.31 -13.93 31.20
C PRO A 78 10.64 -13.48 31.82
N GLN A 79 10.65 -12.31 32.46
CA GLN A 79 11.85 -11.84 33.13
C GLN A 79 12.17 -12.81 34.28
N PRO A 80 13.38 -13.39 34.34
CA PRO A 80 13.70 -14.35 35.39
C PRO A 80 13.56 -13.66 36.75
N SER A 81 12.81 -14.28 37.66
CA SER A 81 12.65 -13.80 39.02
C SER A 81 14.02 -13.77 39.68
N VAL A 82 14.54 -12.57 39.95
CA VAL A 82 15.71 -12.40 40.82
C VAL A 82 15.28 -12.88 42.21
N ARG A 83 15.85 -14.00 42.65
CA ARG A 83 15.75 -14.47 44.04
C ARG A 83 16.81 -13.76 44.89
#